data_AF-A0A8J7VKN6-F1
#
_entry.id   AF-A0A8J7VKN6-F1
#
_cell.length_a   1.000
_cell.length_b   1.000
_cell.length_c   1.000
_cell.angle_alpha   90.00
_cell.angle_beta   90.00
_cell.angle_gamma   90.00
#
_symmetry.space_group_name_H-M   'P 1'
#
loop_
_entity.id
_entity.type
_entity.pdbx_description
1 polymer ?
#
loop_
_entity_poly.entity_id
_entity_poly.type
_entity_poly.pdbx_seq_one_letter_code
_entity_poly.pdbx_strand_id
1 'polypeptide(L)'
;MSMETRAWIALLALSAITTTLAVVQPALTGWAIAASSSLLLVLAWLKARVILARYLGLAAAPDWLRGFNLVLALYAILLLALTLAA
;
A
#
# COMPACT_ATOMS: atom_id res chain seq x y z
N MET A 1 -16.48 -18.15 -3.09
CA MET A 1 -15.27 -17.74 -2.33
C MET A 1 -15.71 -16.76 -1.26
N SER A 2 -15.26 -16.92 -0.01
CA SER A 2 -15.64 -16.02 1.07
C SER A 2 -14.96 -14.65 0.90
N MET A 3 -15.45 -13.61 1.58
CA MET A 3 -14.88 -12.26 1.47
C MET A 3 -13.42 -12.21 1.96
N GLU A 4 -13.09 -13.06 2.91
CA GLU A 4 -11.77 -13.25 3.50
C GLU A 4 -10.81 -13.88 2.48
N THR A 5 -11.24 -14.91 1.74
CA THR A 5 -10.40 -15.52 0.68
C THR A 5 -10.04 -14.50 -0.40
N ARG A 6 -10.98 -13.63 -0.78
CA ARG A 6 -10.71 -12.56 -1.76
C ARG A 6 -9.70 -11.55 -1.22
N ALA A 7 -9.82 -11.14 0.04
CA ALA A 7 -8.88 -10.23 0.68
C ALA A 7 -7.47 -10.85 0.77
N TRP A 8 -7.39 -12.13 1.11
CA TRP A 8 -6.14 -12.88 1.16
C TRP A 8 -5.47 -12.98 -0.22
N ILE A 9 -6.21 -13.31 -1.28
CA ILE A 9 -5.69 -13.33 -2.66
C ILE A 9 -5.20 -11.95 -3.09
N ALA A 10 -5.95 -10.89 -2.74
CA ALA A 10 -5.52 -9.53 -3.05
C ALA A 10 -4.19 -9.19 -2.35
N LEU A 11 -4.02 -9.57 -1.08
CA LEU A 11 -2.76 -9.38 -0.35
C LEU A 11 -1.61 -10.18 -0.94
N LEU A 12 -1.86 -11.41 -1.40
CA LEU A 12 -0.87 -12.21 -2.11
C LEU A 12 -0.44 -11.55 -3.42
N ALA A 13 -1.40 -11.12 -4.24
CA ALA A 13 -1.12 -10.44 -5.50
C ALA A 13 -0.33 -9.14 -5.28
N LEU A 14 -0.75 -8.30 -4.33
CA LEU A 14 -0.04 -7.08 -3.95
C LEU A 14 1.38 -7.41 -3.46
N SER A 15 1.55 -8.48 -2.69
CA SER A 15 2.87 -8.88 -2.18
C SER A 15 3.79 -9.37 -3.30
N ALA A 16 3.26 -10.15 -4.25
CA ALA A 16 4.02 -10.58 -5.43
C ALA A 16 4.53 -9.38 -6.23
N ILE A 17 3.67 -8.39 -6.48
CA ILE A 17 4.05 -7.16 -7.18
C ILE A 17 5.11 -6.36 -6.40
N THR A 18 4.96 -6.23 -5.07
CA THR A 18 5.98 -5.54 -4.27
C THR A 18 7.33 -6.26 -4.30
N THR A 19 7.32 -7.60 -4.30
CA THR A 19 8.55 -8.40 -4.34
C THR A 19 9.25 -8.28 -5.68
N THR A 20 8.53 -8.37 -6.80
CA THR A 20 9.14 -8.22 -8.13
C THR A 20 9.70 -6.80 -8.30
N LEU A 21 8.99 -5.78 -7.82
CA LEU A 21 9.47 -4.41 -7.87
C LEU A 21 10.73 -4.21 -7.02
N ALA A 22 10.78 -4.78 -5.82
CA ALA A 22 11.95 -4.72 -4.95
C ALA A 22 13.18 -5.41 -5.55
N VAL A 23 12.99 -6.50 -6.31
CA VAL A 23 14.09 -7.20 -7.01
C VAL A 23 14.66 -6.36 -8.16
N VAL A 24 13.82 -5.62 -8.88
CA VAL A 24 14.23 -4.81 -10.04
C VAL A 24 14.79 -3.45 -9.62
N GLN A 25 14.35 -2.91 -8.46
CA GLN A 25 14.68 -1.58 -8.00
C GLN A 25 16.20 -1.24 -7.98
N PRO A 26 17.12 -2.12 -7.54
CA PRO A 26 18.55 -1.81 -7.51
C PRO A 26 19.16 -1.55 -8.90
N ALA A 27 18.52 -2.02 -9.97
CA ALA A 27 18.98 -1.79 -11.35
C ALA A 27 18.43 -0.49 -11.97
N LEU A 28 17.52 0.20 -11.28
CA LEU A 28 16.92 1.45 -11.77
C LEU A 28 17.85 2.64 -11.53
N THR A 29 17.78 3.63 -12.41
CA THR A 29 18.59 4.86 -12.33
C THR A 29 17.75 6.10 -12.60
N GLY A 30 18.21 7.24 -12.06
CA GLY A 30 17.56 8.54 -12.26
C GLY A 30 16.10 8.56 -11.81
N TRP A 31 15.22 9.13 -12.64
CA TRP A 31 13.80 9.29 -12.34
C TRP A 31 13.05 7.97 -12.13
N ALA A 32 13.58 6.85 -12.66
CA ALA A 32 12.96 5.53 -12.51
C ALA A 32 12.97 5.05 -11.05
N ILE A 33 13.96 5.47 -10.25
CA ILE A 33 14.01 5.18 -8.81
C ILE A 33 12.82 5.83 -8.11
N ALA A 34 12.62 7.14 -8.32
CA ALA A 34 11.50 7.89 -7.73
C ALA A 34 10.13 7.30 -8.15
N ALA A 35 9.97 6.93 -9.42
CA ALA A 35 8.75 6.29 -9.91
C ALA A 35 8.50 4.93 -9.23
N SER A 36 9.53 4.08 -9.11
CA SER A 36 9.42 2.77 -8.46
C SER A 36 9.10 2.88 -6.96
N SER A 37 9.76 3.79 -6.24
CA SER A 37 9.51 4.06 -4.82
C SER A 37 8.09 4.58 -4.59
N SER A 38 7.61 5.47 -5.48
CA SER A 38 6.23 5.98 -5.45
C SER A 38 5.21 4.85 -5.65
N LEU A 39 5.48 3.94 -6.60
CA LEU A 39 4.63 2.78 -6.84
C LEU A 39 4.64 1.82 -5.64
N LEU A 40 5.81 1.57 -5.03
CA LEU A 40 5.94 0.73 -3.83
C LEU A 40 5.12 1.30 -2.67
N LEU A 41 5.13 2.61 -2.50
CA LEU A 41 4.34 3.31 -1.49
C LEU A 41 2.83 3.15 -1.74
N VAL A 42 2.37 3.28 -2.99
CA VAL A 42 0.96 3.05 -3.35
C VAL A 42 0.54 1.60 -3.07
N LEU A 43 1.40 0.63 -3.39
CA LEU A 43 1.15 -0.79 -3.09
C LEU A 43 1.05 -1.03 -1.58
N ALA A 44 1.95 -0.44 -0.79
CA ALA A 44 1.90 -0.52 0.68
C ALA A 44 0.61 0.08 1.25
N TRP A 45 0.17 1.23 0.73
CA TRP A 45 -1.08 1.88 1.12
C TRP A 45 -2.30 0.99 0.80
N LEU A 46 -2.35 0.37 -0.37
CA LEU A 46 -3.42 -0.56 -0.74
C LEU A 46 -3.49 -1.77 0.20
N LYS A 47 -2.35 -2.37 0.56
CA LYS A 47 -2.29 -3.48 1.51
C LYS A 47 -2.87 -3.09 2.88
N ALA A 48 -2.46 -1.92 3.40
CA ALA A 48 -2.95 -1.41 4.66
C ALA A 48 -4.46 -1.19 4.67
N ARG A 49 -5.05 -0.67 3.57
CA ARG A 49 -6.51 -0.55 3.44
C ARG A 49 -7.24 -1.89 3.49
N VAL A 50 -6.69 -2.93 2.84
CA VAL A 50 -7.25 -4.28 2.88
C VAL A 50 -7.20 -4.85 4.30
N ILE A 51 -6.07 -4.70 4.98
CA ILE A 51 -5.87 -5.19 6.36
C ILE A 51 -6.83 -4.47 7.33
N LEU A 52 -6.88 -3.13 7.29
CA LEU A 52 -7.80 -2.34 8.12
C LEU A 52 -9.24 -2.78 7.89
N ALA A 53 -9.68 -2.83 6.64
CA ALA A 53 -11.06 -3.10 6.32
C ALA A 53 -11.47 -4.53 6.66
N ARG A 54 -10.62 -5.55 6.40
CA ARG A 54 -11.02 -6.97 6.43
C ARG A 54 -10.42 -7.79 7.56
N TYR A 55 -9.19 -7.52 7.96
CA TYR A 55 -8.52 -8.27 9.03
C TYR A 55 -8.74 -7.64 10.41
N LEU A 56 -8.77 -6.30 10.49
CA LEU A 56 -9.10 -5.57 11.72
C LEU A 56 -10.61 -5.42 11.95
N GLY A 57 -11.45 -5.87 11.01
CA GLY A 57 -12.91 -5.83 11.16
C GLY A 57 -13.52 -4.42 11.14
N LEU A 58 -12.75 -3.37 10.83
CA LEU A 58 -13.23 -1.97 10.75
C LEU A 58 -14.33 -1.78 9.68
N ALA A 59 -14.57 -2.79 8.85
CA ALA A 59 -15.80 -2.97 8.08
C ALA A 59 -17.08 -2.59 8.82
N ALA A 60 -17.17 -3.00 10.09
CA ALA A 60 -18.36 -2.86 10.92
C ALA A 60 -18.44 -1.49 11.59
N ALA A 61 -17.37 -0.68 11.52
CA ALA A 61 -17.25 0.64 12.13
C ALA A 61 -16.79 1.67 11.09
N PRO A 62 -17.68 2.15 10.21
CA PRO A 62 -17.32 2.96 9.05
C PRO A 62 -16.64 4.29 9.41
N ASP A 63 -17.00 4.91 10.53
CA ASP A 63 -16.40 6.18 10.96
C ASP A 63 -14.95 6.01 11.40
N TRP A 64 -14.64 4.94 12.13
CA TRP A 64 -13.26 4.58 12.47
C TRP A 64 -12.43 4.24 11.23
N LEU A 65 -13.01 3.47 10.29
CA LEU A 65 -12.34 3.14 9.04
C LEU A 65 -11.98 4.39 8.23
N ARG A 66 -12.86 5.40 8.18
CA ARG A 66 -12.59 6.69 7.53
C ARG A 66 -11.44 7.43 8.20
N GLY A 67 -11.45 7.52 9.53
CA GLY A 67 -10.39 8.16 10.30
C GLY A 67 -9.02 7.52 10.05
N PHE A 68 -8.93 6.19 10.15
CA PHE A 68 -7.70 5.46 9.85
C PHE A 68 -7.25 5.65 8.40
N ASN A 69 -8.16 5.57 7.43
CA ASN A 69 -7.82 5.80 6.02
C ASN A 69 -7.29 7.22 5.78
N LEU A 70 -7.86 8.24 6.45
CA LEU A 70 -7.41 9.62 6.32
C LEU A 70 -5.99 9.78 6.87
N VAL A 71 -5.73 9.31 8.09
CA VAL A 71 -4.39 9.36 8.70
C VAL A 71 -3.37 8.60 7.85
N LEU A 72 -3.73 7.42 7.37
CA LEU A 72 -2.87 6.60 6.51
C LEU A 72 -2.58 7.28 5.17
N ALA A 73 -3.57 7.97 4.58
CA ALA A 73 -3.39 8.74 3.36
C ALA A 73 -2.47 9.95 3.57
N LEU A 74 -2.66 10.71 4.65
CA LEU A 74 -1.79 11.83 5.00
C LEU A 74 -0.35 11.36 5.24
N TYR A 75 -0.17 10.24 5.95
CA TYR A 75 1.13 9.63 6.16
C TYR A 75 1.78 9.18 4.86
N ALA A 76 1.03 8.55 3.96
CA ALA A 76 1.53 8.19 2.63
C ALA A 76 1.93 9.43 1.81
N ILE A 77 1.13 10.50 1.82
CA ILE A 77 1.49 11.76 1.13
C ILE A 77 2.79 12.34 1.69
N LEU A 78 2.97 12.33 3.01
CA LEU A 78 4.21 12.77 3.65
C LEU A 78 5.41 11.94 3.18
N LEU A 79 5.29 10.62 3.20
CA LEU A 79 6.36 9.72 2.72
C LEU A 79 6.64 9.91 1.23
N LEU A 80 5.61 10.15 0.41
CA LEU A 80 5.77 10.45 -1.01
C LEU A 80 6.57 11.75 -1.20
N ALA A 81 6.21 12.81 -0.48
CA ALA A 81 6.92 14.08 -0.54
C ALA A 81 8.40 13.92 -0.13
N LEU A 82 8.67 13.17 0.95
CA LEU A 82 10.04 12.85 1.37
C LEU A 82 10.80 12.04 0.32
N THR A 83 10.14 11.07 -0.31
CA THR A 83 10.73 10.22 -1.36
C THR A 83 11.11 11.03 -2.61
N LEU A 84 10.32 12.06 -2.95
CA LEU A 84 10.57 12.90 -4.13
C LEU A 84 11.53 14.05 -3.85
N ALA A 85 11.76 14.39 -2.59
CA ALA A 85 12.70 15.42 -2.17
C ALA A 85 14.13 14.88 -1.94
N ALA A 86 14.30 13.56 -1.90
CA ALA A 86 15.58 12.86 -1.76
C ALA A 86 16.26 12.66 -3.11
#